data_AF-A0A1Z9SML4-F1
#
_entry.id   AF-A0A1Z9SML4-F1
#
_cell.length_a   1.000
_cell.length_b   1.000
_cell.length_c   1.000
_cell.angle_alpha   90.00
_cell.angle_beta   90.00
_cell.angle_gamma   90.00
#
_symmetry.space_group_name_H-M   'P 1'
#
loop_
_entity.id
_entity.type
_entity.pdbx_description
1 polymer ?
#
loop_
_entity_poly.entity_id
_entity_poly.type
_entity_poly.pdbx_seq_one_letter_code
_entity_poly.pdbx_strand_id
1 'polypeptide(L)'
;MKKRITGAITFLGGLGTILSMIYALLAGDLYNVENIFIASGLVILGVSAILYVYWTEFGGDQEISKVEKENKLLRSKIEQKKLKKKLAKD
;
A
#
# COMPACT_ATOMS: atom_id res chain seq x y z
N MET A 1 0.25 -9.99 -6.64
CA MET A 1 0.29 -10.86 -5.44
C MET A 1 1.45 -10.55 -4.53
N LYS A 2 2.72 -10.63 -4.99
CA LYS A 2 3.91 -10.35 -4.14
C LYS A 2 3.84 -9.00 -3.41
N LYS A 3 3.57 -7.91 -4.15
CA LYS A 3 3.45 -6.56 -3.59
C LYS A 3 2.34 -6.42 -2.49
N ARG A 4 1.21 -7.13 -2.66
CA ARG A 4 0.11 -7.17 -1.68
C ARG A 4 0.47 -7.95 -0.42
N ILE A 5 1.18 -9.08 -0.57
CA ILE A 5 1.68 -9.89 0.55
C ILE A 5 2.72 -9.08 1.34
N THR A 6 3.64 -8.40 0.65
CA THR A 6 4.60 -7.49 1.29
C THR A 6 3.88 -6.40 2.07
N GLY A 7 2.88 -5.73 1.47
CA GLY A 7 2.08 -4.72 2.18
C GLY A 7 1.38 -5.27 3.43
N ALA A 8 0.80 -6.47 3.36
CA ALA A 8 0.16 -7.12 4.51
C ALA A 8 1.16 -7.46 5.63
N ILE A 9 2.32 -8.01 5.28
CA ILE A 9 3.39 -8.33 6.25
C ILE A 9 3.91 -7.05 6.90
N THR A 10 4.18 -6.01 6.12
CA THR A 10 4.67 -4.72 6.64
C THR A 10 3.65 -4.05 7.54
N PHE A 11 2.36 -4.11 7.19
CA PHE A 11 1.28 -3.58 8.02
C PHE A 11 1.13 -4.34 9.34
N LEU A 12 1.08 -5.68 9.28
CA LEU A 12 0.96 -6.52 10.48
C LEU A 12 2.20 -6.38 11.39
N GLY A 13 3.38 -6.24 10.80
CA GLY A 13 4.62 -5.95 11.54
C GLY A 13 4.54 -4.61 12.26
N GLY A 14 4.11 -3.54 11.58
CA GLY A 14 3.95 -2.23 12.19
C GLY A 14 2.85 -2.17 13.26
N LEU A 15 1.76 -2.90 13.06
CA LEU A 15 0.71 -3.03 14.07
C LEU A 15 1.20 -3.82 15.29
N GLY A 16 1.96 -4.89 15.06
CA GLY A 16 2.56 -5.71 16.11
C GLY A 16 3.52 -4.93 17.00
N THR A 17 4.36 -4.07 16.44
CA THR A 17 5.28 -3.23 17.24
C THR A 17 4.53 -2.22 18.11
N ILE A 18 3.44 -1.63 17.60
CA ILE A 18 2.58 -0.73 18.38
C ILE A 18 1.90 -1.48 19.53
N LEU A 19 1.33 -2.67 19.26
CA LEU A 19 0.67 -3.48 20.30
C LEU A 19 1.65 -3.94 21.39
N SER A 20 2.86 -4.36 21.01
CA SER A 20 3.92 -4.71 21.98
C SER A 20 4.31 -3.52 22.85
N MET A 21 4.32 -2.31 22.31
CA MET A 21 4.61 -1.10 23.07
C MET A 21 3.48 -0.77 24.07
N ILE A 22 2.23 -0.88 23.65
CA ILE A 22 1.06 -0.71 24.54
C ILE A 22 1.12 -1.73 25.68
N TYR A 23 1.47 -2.98 25.38
CA TYR A 23 1.66 -4.01 26.40
C TYR A 23 2.77 -3.63 27.39
N ALA A 24 3.93 -3.19 26.92
CA ALA A 24 5.04 -2.77 27.78
C ALA A 24 4.69 -1.55 28.67
N LEU A 25 3.89 -0.61 28.15
CA LEU A 25 3.31 0.50 28.93
C LEU A 25 2.42 -0.02 30.07
N LEU A 26 1.50 -0.94 29.77
CA LEU A 26 0.55 -1.49 30.74
C LEU A 26 1.23 -2.40 31.78
N ALA A 27 2.29 -3.11 31.39
CA ALA A 27 3.09 -3.93 32.29
C ALA A 27 3.97 -3.09 33.24
N GLY A 28 4.03 -1.77 33.05
CA GLY A 28 4.91 -0.89 33.82
C GLY A 28 6.39 -1.10 33.50
N ASP A 29 6.74 -1.56 32.30
CA ASP A 29 8.14 -1.89 31.96
C ASP A 29 8.97 -0.66 31.53
N LEU A 30 8.35 0.53 31.58
CA LEU A 30 8.89 1.80 31.07
C LEU A 30 9.33 2.77 32.17
N TYR A 31 9.89 2.27 33.28
CA TYR A 31 10.43 3.13 34.34
C TYR A 31 11.86 3.63 34.08
N ASN A 32 12.58 3.05 33.11
CA ASN A 32 13.95 3.44 32.77
C ASN A 32 13.99 4.26 31.47
N VAL A 33 14.84 5.29 31.44
CA VAL A 33 15.05 6.18 30.29
C VAL A 33 15.48 5.39 29.05
N GLU A 34 16.27 4.33 29.24
CA GLU A 34 16.68 3.42 28.15
C GLU A 34 15.47 2.71 27.52
N ASN A 35 14.56 2.19 28.33
CA ASN A 35 13.36 1.51 27.85
C ASN A 35 12.39 2.49 27.14
N ILE A 36 12.31 3.74 27.63
CA ILE A 36 11.55 4.80 26.97
C ILE A 36 12.12 5.13 25.59
N PHE A 37 13.46 5.21 25.47
CA PHE A 37 14.11 5.46 24.19
C PHE A 37 13.86 4.32 23.20
N ILE A 38 14.01 3.07 23.63
CA ILE A 38 13.73 1.88 22.81
C ILE A 38 12.26 1.87 22.36
N ALA A 39 11.34 2.13 23.29
CA ALA A 39 9.91 2.19 22.99
C ALA A 39 9.57 3.28 21.97
N SER A 40 10.18 4.47 22.07
CA SER A 40 9.99 5.54 21.09
C SER A 40 10.44 5.15 19.68
N GLY A 41 11.57 4.44 19.56
CA GLY A 41 12.06 3.93 18.28
C GLY A 41 11.11 2.90 17.66
N LEU A 42 10.53 2.02 18.47
CA LEU A 42 9.54 1.04 18.02
C LEU A 42 8.25 1.67 17.51
N VAL A 43 7.80 2.78 18.12
CA VAL A 43 6.66 3.56 17.63
C VAL A 43 6.95 4.17 16.28
N ILE A 44 8.11 4.82 16.13
CA ILE A 44 8.51 5.44 14.87
C ILE A 44 8.57 4.38 13.76
N LEU A 45 9.13 3.21 14.05
CA LEU A 45 9.15 2.08 13.10
C LEU A 45 7.75 1.58 12.75
N GLY A 46 6.87 1.40 13.74
CA GLY A 46 5.50 0.93 13.53
C GLY A 46 4.68 1.90 12.67
N VAL A 47 4.74 3.19 13.01
CA VAL A 47 4.07 4.26 12.26
C VAL A 47 4.64 4.37 10.84
N SER A 48 5.96 4.31 10.69
CA SER A 48 6.62 4.36 9.37
C SER A 48 6.22 3.18 8.49
N ALA A 49 6.11 1.97 9.06
CA ALA A 49 5.67 0.79 8.34
C ALA A 49 4.21 0.92 7.87
N ILE A 50 3.31 1.43 8.72
CA ILE A 50 1.92 1.68 8.35
C ILE A 50 1.81 2.78 7.27
N LEU A 51 2.56 3.88 7.43
CA LEU A 51 2.61 4.97 6.44
C LEU A 51 3.15 4.49 5.10
N TYR A 52 4.20 3.65 5.10
CA TYR A 52 4.73 3.05 3.89
C TYR A 52 3.67 2.22 3.16
N VAL A 53 2.87 1.42 3.88
CA VAL A 53 1.80 0.62 3.28
C VAL A 53 0.67 1.49 2.74
N TYR A 54 0.31 2.56 3.46
CA TYR A 54 -0.70 3.52 3.03
C TYR A 54 -0.26 4.27 1.77
N TRP A 55 0.98 4.79 1.77
CA TRP A 55 1.56 5.53 0.65
C TRP A 55 1.70 4.65 -0.60
N THR A 56 2.13 3.39 -0.42
CA THR A 56 2.33 2.46 -1.54
C THR A 56 1.05 1.75 -1.98
N GLU A 57 -0.10 2.08 -1.39
CA GLU A 57 -1.41 1.47 -1.66
C GLU A 57 -1.36 -0.07 -1.78
N PHE A 58 -0.81 -0.75 -0.77
CA PHE A 58 -0.61 -2.23 -0.81
C PHE A 58 0.24 -2.71 -2.01
N GLY A 59 1.17 -1.86 -2.44
CA GLY A 59 2.04 -2.07 -3.59
C GLY A 59 1.27 -2.25 -4.90
N GLY A 60 0.20 -1.48 -5.10
CA GLY A 60 -0.50 -1.40 -6.38
C GLY A 60 -0.22 -0.07 -7.06
N ASP A 61 0.39 -0.09 -8.25
CA ASP A 61 0.46 1.10 -9.11
C ASP A 61 -0.94 1.40 -9.66
N GLN A 62 -1.79 2.07 -8.85
CA GLN A 62 -3.14 2.47 -9.27
C GLN A 62 -3.09 3.28 -10.57
N GLU A 63 -2.08 4.14 -10.70
CA GLU A 63 -1.89 5.06 -11.82
C GLU A 63 -1.60 4.31 -13.12
N ILE A 64 -0.68 3.33 -13.11
CA ILE A 64 -0.40 2.48 -14.28
C ILE A 64 -1.64 1.67 -14.66
N SER A 65 -2.39 1.14 -13.68
CA SER A 65 -3.60 0.37 -13.98
C SER A 65 -4.73 1.21 -14.59
N LYS A 66 -4.84 2.50 -14.20
CA LYS A 66 -5.80 3.45 -14.78
C LYS A 66 -5.41 3.81 -16.21
N VAL A 67 -4.15 4.18 -16.43
CA VAL A 67 -3.63 4.52 -17.76
C VAL A 67 -3.73 3.34 -18.72
N GLU A 68 -3.45 2.13 -18.25
CA GLU A 68 -3.57 0.91 -19.06
C GLU A 68 -5.02 0.58 -19.41
N LYS A 69 -5.95 0.76 -18.46
CA LYS A 69 -7.40 0.64 -18.71
C LYS A 69 -7.88 1.67 -19.72
N GLU A 70 -7.47 2.93 -19.59
CA GLU A 70 -7.84 4.00 -20.52
C GLU A 70 -7.28 3.75 -21.93
N ASN A 71 -6.02 3.32 -22.04
CA ASN A 71 -5.41 2.96 -23.32
C ASN A 71 -6.12 1.79 -24.00
N LYS A 72 -6.53 0.78 -23.24
CA LYS A 72 -7.30 -0.36 -23.77
C LYS A 72 -8.67 0.09 -24.28
N LEU A 73 -9.32 1.00 -23.56
CA LEU A 73 -10.62 1.56 -23.94
C LEU A 73 -10.51 2.43 -25.20
N LEU A 74 -9.47 3.25 -25.29
CA LEU A 74 -9.15 4.06 -26.48
C LEU A 74 -8.87 3.19 -27.71
N ARG A 75 -8.08 2.12 -27.57
CA ARG A 75 -7.81 1.17 -28.65
C ARG A 75 -9.09 0.53 -29.18
N SER A 76 -9.96 0.07 -28.28
CA SER A 76 -11.25 -0.53 -28.66
C SER A 76 -12.15 0.47 -29.41
N LYS A 77 -12.22 1.74 -28.96
CA LYS A 77 -12.96 2.80 -29.67
C LYS A 77 -12.39 3.08 -31.06
N ILE A 78 -11.07 3.04 -31.24
CA ILE A 78 -10.42 3.23 -32.54
C ILE A 78 -10.74 2.07 -33.48
N GLU A 79 -10.68 0.83 -33.01
CA GLU A 79 -11.06 -0.36 -33.81
C GLU A 79 -12.52 -0.30 -34.25
N GLN A 80 -13.44 0.02 -33.35
CA GLN A 80 -14.85 0.20 -33.69
C GLN A 80 -15.06 1.29 -34.76
N LYS A 81 -14.34 2.42 -34.65
CA LYS A 81 -14.39 3.47 -35.68
C LYS A 81 -13.83 3.00 -37.04
N LYS A 82 -12.76 2.21 -37.05
CA LYS A 82 -12.20 1.64 -38.29
C LYS A 82 -13.15 0.64 -38.94
N LEU A 83 -13.77 -0.24 -38.15
CA LEU A 83 -14.77 -1.20 -38.63
C LEU A 83 -15.99 -0.50 -39.23
N LYS A 84 -16.54 0.51 -38.55
CA LYS A 84 -17.66 1.32 -39.09
C LYS A 84 -17.30 2.01 -40.42
N LYS A 85 -16.07 2.51 -40.55
CA LYS A 85 -15.60 3.12 -41.81
C LYS A 85 -15.41 2.11 -42.95
N LYS A 86 -15.10 0.85 -42.66
CA LYS A 86 -15.04 -0.23 -43.67
C LYS A 86 -16.44 -0.62 -44.12
N LEU A 87 -17.35 -0.87 -43.17
CA LEU A 87 -18.75 -1.21 -43.43
C LEU A 87 -19.56 -0.12 -44.16
N ALA A 88 -19.15 1.15 -44.06
CA ALA A 88 -19.79 2.25 -44.77
C ALA A 88 -19.18 2.52 -46.17
N LYS A 89 -18.13 1.78 -46.55
CA LYS A 89 -17.48 1.87 -47.86
C LYS A 89 -17.75 0.66 -48.75
N ASP A 90 -18.40 -0.37 -48.20
CA ASP A 90 -19.09 -1.44 -48.94
C ASP A 90 -20.56 -1.04 -49.13
#